data_AF-A0A958B814-F1
#
_entry.id   AF-A0A958B814-F1
#
_cell.length_a   1.000
_cell.length_b   1.000
_cell.length_c   1.000
_cell.angle_alpha   90.00
_cell.angle_beta   90.00
_cell.angle_gamma   90.00
#
_symmetry.space_group_name_H-M   'P 1'
#
loop_
_entity.id
_entity.type
_entity.pdbx_description
1 polymer ?
#
loop_
_entity_poly.entity_id
_entity_poly.type
_entity_poly.pdbx_seq_one_letter_code
_entity_poly.pdbx_strand_id
1 'polypeptide(L)'
;MNLKSIILVSVFAIVAYISWSFFPYNVVHSQEILQCGQPISGEFVKSAEAKFYQIQMSALDSFEVLVDPAGDQLGVSLVLFDPTDRRFKAEPNVSKSPTISSGELSATGLYKIQVSNSSLQTWSRYQPSPNQSTGPGFYTLVVKCTLSNGDVIEPGATDGQTPLPNPSNALPTVNVTPSFLEIGANYQITTYSGNFFVTIIEIENNGWAKVNLNDTTAWLNLNQVLFVTPVE
;
A
#
# COMPACT_ATOMS: atom_id res chain seq x y z
N MET A 1 51.42 -13.50 34.76
CA MET A 1 50.83 -13.20 33.44
C MET A 1 51.52 -11.95 32.90
N ASN A 2 52.16 -12.02 31.73
CA ASN A 2 53.05 -10.95 31.24
C ASN A 2 52.23 -9.81 30.63
N LEU A 3 52.64 -8.54 30.81
CA LEU A 3 51.86 -7.35 30.43
C LEU A 3 51.43 -7.36 28.95
N LYS A 4 52.26 -7.95 28.07
CA LYS A 4 51.96 -8.16 26.64
C LYS A 4 50.75 -9.07 26.40
N SER A 5 50.54 -10.09 27.23
CA SER A 5 49.41 -11.02 27.12
C SER A 5 48.10 -10.39 27.58
N ILE A 6 48.13 -9.44 28.52
CA ILE A 6 46.93 -8.73 28.99
C ILE A 6 46.43 -7.75 27.91
N ILE A 7 47.34 -7.02 27.27
CA ILE A 7 46.98 -6.05 26.22
C ILE A 7 46.35 -6.75 25.01
N LEU A 8 46.87 -7.91 24.60
CA LEU A 8 46.36 -8.64 23.44
C LEU A 8 44.92 -9.14 23.66
N VAL A 9 44.61 -9.65 24.86
CA VAL A 9 43.27 -10.15 25.20
C VAL A 9 42.25 -9.00 25.27
N SER A 10 42.64 -7.85 25.82
CA SER A 10 41.76 -6.69 25.92
C SER A 10 41.40 -6.11 24.54
N VAL A 11 42.35 -6.07 23.60
CA VAL A 11 42.09 -5.56 22.24
C VAL A 11 41.15 -6.50 21.47
N PHE A 12 41.32 -7.83 21.59
CA PHE A 12 40.40 -8.79 20.97
C PHE A 12 38.98 -8.70 21.55
N ALA A 13 38.84 -8.50 22.88
CA ALA A 13 37.53 -8.34 23.51
C ALA A 13 36.81 -7.07 23.04
N ILE A 14 37.53 -5.96 22.85
CA ILE A 14 36.96 -4.69 22.37
C ILE A 14 36.54 -4.79 20.90
N VAL A 15 37.35 -5.43 20.03
CA VAL A 15 37.00 -5.63 18.62
C VAL A 15 35.79 -6.56 18.46
N ALA A 16 35.67 -7.59 19.31
CA ALA A 16 34.48 -8.46 19.35
C ALA A 16 33.22 -7.70 19.83
N TYR A 17 33.36 -6.78 20.80
CA TYR A 17 32.23 -5.99 21.31
C TYR A 17 31.73 -4.93 20.31
N ILE A 18 32.65 -4.31 19.57
CA ILE A 18 32.31 -3.33 18.54
C ILE A 18 31.64 -4.02 17.34
N SER A 19 32.09 -5.20 16.94
CA SER A 19 31.51 -5.92 15.80
C SER A 19 30.08 -6.42 16.02
N TRP A 20 29.66 -6.70 17.25
CA TRP A 20 28.24 -7.01 17.55
C TRP A 20 27.31 -5.79 17.55
N SER A 21 27.84 -4.58 17.67
CA SER A 21 27.04 -3.35 17.71
C SER A 21 26.74 -2.78 16.31
N PHE A 22 27.39 -3.31 15.27
CA PHE A 22 27.30 -2.80 13.89
C PHE A 22 26.74 -3.80 12.88
N PHE A 23 26.10 -4.89 13.32
CA PHE A 23 25.19 -5.59 12.42
C PHE A 23 23.89 -4.78 12.38
N PRO A 24 23.59 -4.05 11.29
CA PRO A 24 22.24 -3.55 11.11
C PRO A 24 21.33 -4.77 11.18
N TYR A 25 20.40 -4.77 12.13
CA TYR A 25 19.25 -5.65 12.07
C TYR A 25 18.58 -5.34 10.74
N ASN A 26 18.88 -6.12 9.70
CA ASN A 26 18.14 -6.12 8.47
C ASN A 26 16.77 -6.67 8.85
N VAL A 27 15.88 -5.80 9.29
CA VAL A 27 14.47 -6.12 9.41
C VAL A 27 13.97 -6.24 7.98
N VAL A 28 14.14 -7.43 7.42
CA VAL A 28 13.46 -7.83 6.19
C VAL A 28 11.98 -7.83 6.54
N HIS A 29 11.31 -6.69 6.31
CA HIS A 29 9.87 -6.65 6.24
C HIS A 29 9.48 -7.40 4.98
N SER A 30 9.32 -8.72 5.11
CA SER A 30 8.71 -9.52 4.06
C SER A 30 7.29 -8.99 3.86
N GLN A 31 7.09 -8.23 2.78
CA GLN A 31 5.77 -7.80 2.35
C GLN A 31 5.12 -8.99 1.64
N GLU A 32 3.99 -9.44 2.16
CA GLU A 32 3.26 -10.56 1.58
C GLU A 32 2.34 -10.05 0.47
N ILE A 33 2.43 -10.70 -0.70
CA ILE A 33 1.58 -10.38 -1.85
C ILE A 33 0.29 -11.19 -1.72
N LEU A 34 -0.82 -10.49 -1.63
CA LEU A 34 -2.15 -11.03 -1.53
C LEU A 34 -2.69 -11.46 -2.89
N GLN A 35 -3.52 -12.50 -2.86
CA GLN A 35 -4.34 -12.92 -3.97
C GLN A 35 -5.80 -12.65 -3.62
N CYS A 36 -6.58 -12.18 -4.59
CA CYS A 36 -8.02 -11.98 -4.42
C CYS A 36 -8.70 -13.27 -3.94
N GLY A 37 -9.66 -13.14 -3.03
CA GLY A 37 -10.45 -14.24 -2.47
C GLY A 37 -9.71 -15.15 -1.49
N GLN A 38 -8.37 -15.12 -1.43
CA GLN A 38 -7.61 -16.00 -0.55
C GLN A 38 -7.46 -15.38 0.85
N PRO A 39 -7.92 -16.06 1.91
CA PRO A 39 -7.69 -15.60 3.28
C PRO A 39 -6.23 -15.84 3.68
N ILE A 40 -5.64 -14.88 4.36
CA ILE A 40 -4.34 -15.01 5.02
C ILE A 40 -4.51 -14.82 6.53
N SER A 41 -3.67 -15.48 7.30
CA SER A 41 -3.62 -15.31 8.76
C SER A 41 -2.42 -14.45 9.14
N GLY A 42 -2.68 -13.41 9.94
CA GLY A 42 -1.66 -12.53 10.49
C GLY A 42 -1.64 -12.56 12.01
N GLU A 43 -0.53 -12.10 12.57
CA GLU A 43 -0.35 -11.93 14.02
C GLU A 43 0.28 -10.56 14.30
N PHE A 44 -0.28 -9.86 15.27
CA PHE A 44 0.38 -8.76 15.97
C PHE A 44 1.07 -9.33 17.20
N VAL A 45 2.38 -9.12 17.29
CA VAL A 45 3.23 -9.57 18.41
C VAL A 45 3.35 -8.48 19.46
N LYS A 46 3.10 -7.21 19.09
CA LYS A 46 3.15 -6.06 20.00
C LYS A 46 1.98 -5.11 19.80
N SER A 47 1.84 -4.24 20.80
CA SER A 47 0.96 -3.08 20.78
C SER A 47 1.31 -2.10 19.67
N ALA A 48 0.27 -1.55 19.02
CA ALA A 48 0.37 -0.56 17.94
C ALA A 48 1.31 -1.01 16.80
N GLU A 49 1.35 -2.31 16.54
CA GLU A 49 2.05 -2.90 15.41
C GLU A 49 1.25 -2.71 14.13
N ALA A 50 1.96 -2.33 13.06
CA ALA A 50 1.44 -2.30 11.71
C ALA A 50 2.07 -3.42 10.89
N LYS A 51 1.25 -4.11 10.10
CA LYS A 51 1.66 -5.04 9.05
C LYS A 51 1.30 -4.44 7.70
N PHE A 52 2.13 -4.74 6.70
CA PHE A 52 1.96 -4.24 5.35
C PHE A 52 1.84 -5.41 4.38
N TYR A 53 0.80 -5.37 3.59
CA TYR A 53 0.48 -6.32 2.53
C TYR A 53 0.45 -5.61 1.19
N GLN A 54 0.68 -6.34 0.12
CA GLN A 54 0.63 -5.81 -1.23
C GLN A 54 -0.38 -6.55 -2.08
N ILE A 55 -1.05 -5.86 -2.99
CA ILE A 55 -1.94 -6.47 -3.97
C ILE A 55 -1.71 -5.83 -5.32
N GLN A 56 -1.51 -6.66 -6.34
CA GLN A 56 -1.39 -6.19 -7.71
C GLN A 56 -2.79 -6.05 -8.30
N MET A 57 -3.12 -4.87 -8.80
CA MET A 57 -4.43 -4.57 -9.40
C MET A 57 -4.26 -3.82 -10.71
N SER A 58 -5.27 -3.89 -11.60
CA SER A 58 -5.33 -3.07 -12.81
C SER A 58 -6.12 -1.79 -12.54
N ALA A 59 -5.90 -0.77 -13.37
CA ALA A 59 -6.79 0.39 -13.40
C ALA A 59 -8.23 -0.06 -13.68
N LEU A 60 -9.20 0.68 -13.15
CA LEU A 60 -10.65 0.42 -13.20
C LEU A 60 -11.13 -0.82 -12.43
N ASP A 61 -10.23 -1.68 -11.95
CA ASP A 61 -10.60 -2.69 -10.95
C ASP A 61 -10.93 -1.99 -9.62
N SER A 62 -11.50 -2.74 -8.68
CA SER A 62 -11.64 -2.31 -7.29
C SER A 62 -11.43 -3.49 -6.35
N PHE A 63 -11.08 -3.20 -5.10
CA PHE A 63 -10.99 -4.23 -4.07
C PHE A 63 -11.56 -3.75 -2.74
N GLU A 64 -12.00 -4.70 -1.93
CA GLU A 64 -12.49 -4.49 -0.59
C GLU A 64 -11.69 -5.39 0.35
N VAL A 65 -11.06 -4.77 1.36
CA VAL A 65 -10.28 -5.48 2.36
C VAL A 65 -11.16 -5.71 3.57
N LEU A 66 -11.28 -6.96 3.98
CA LEU A 66 -11.96 -7.38 5.19
C LEU A 66 -10.93 -7.94 6.16
N VAL A 67 -10.95 -7.48 7.41
CA VAL A 67 -10.12 -8.06 8.47
C VAL A 67 -11.00 -8.55 9.61
N ASP A 68 -10.75 -9.78 10.03
CA ASP A 68 -11.41 -10.44 11.16
C ASP A 68 -10.38 -10.83 12.24
N PRO A 69 -10.15 -9.95 13.23
CA PRO A 69 -9.37 -10.21 14.43
C PRO A 69 -9.95 -11.34 15.28
N ALA A 70 -9.08 -12.19 15.80
CA ALA A 70 -9.45 -13.22 16.75
C ALA A 70 -9.74 -12.61 18.13
N GLY A 71 -10.87 -13.00 18.73
CA GLY A 71 -11.31 -12.53 20.04
C GLY A 71 -12.08 -11.20 20.01
N ASP A 72 -12.40 -10.66 21.20
CA ASP A 72 -13.37 -9.55 21.33
C ASP A 72 -12.74 -8.19 21.65
N GLN A 73 -11.44 -8.14 21.90
CA GLN A 73 -10.77 -6.93 22.41
C GLN A 73 -9.83 -6.28 21.39
N LEU A 74 -9.43 -7.03 20.36
CA LEU A 74 -8.53 -6.53 19.33
C LEU A 74 -9.31 -5.65 18.36
N GLY A 75 -8.94 -4.37 18.31
CA GLY A 75 -9.40 -3.46 17.28
C GLY A 75 -8.37 -3.36 16.16
N VAL A 76 -8.84 -3.17 14.94
CA VAL A 76 -7.96 -2.98 13.79
C VAL A 76 -8.32 -1.70 13.05
N SER A 77 -7.30 -1.04 12.52
CA SER A 77 -7.44 0.03 11.54
C SER A 77 -6.79 -0.36 10.22
N LEU A 78 -7.36 0.16 9.13
CA LEU A 78 -6.93 -0.11 7.76
C LEU A 78 -6.56 1.19 7.05
N VAL A 79 -5.46 1.15 6.30
CA VAL A 79 -5.03 2.26 5.44
C VAL A 79 -4.62 1.68 4.09
N LEU A 80 -5.08 2.32 3.01
CA LEU A 80 -4.75 1.96 1.64
C LEU A 80 -3.81 3.00 1.03
N PHE A 81 -2.78 2.51 0.36
CA PHE A 81 -1.80 3.30 -0.38
C PHE A 81 -1.81 2.91 -1.85
N ASP A 82 -1.66 3.91 -2.70
CA ASP A 82 -1.53 3.74 -4.14
C ASP A 82 -0.12 3.24 -4.53
N PRO A 83 0.13 2.93 -5.81
CA PRO A 83 1.45 2.45 -6.25
C PRO A 83 2.60 3.46 -6.07
N THR A 84 2.30 4.71 -5.73
CA THR A 84 3.28 5.76 -5.41
C THR A 84 3.52 5.92 -3.91
N ASP A 85 3.03 4.97 -3.09
CA ASP A 85 3.06 4.99 -1.64
C ASP A 85 2.30 6.17 -1.00
N ARG A 86 1.34 6.76 -1.73
CA ARG A 86 0.47 7.80 -1.17
C ARG A 86 -0.78 7.18 -0.59
N ARG A 87 -1.12 7.60 0.63
CA ARG A 87 -2.38 7.21 1.27
C ARG A 87 -3.56 7.83 0.51
N PHE A 88 -4.43 7.01 -0.06
CA PHE A 88 -5.64 7.47 -0.72
C PHE A 88 -6.91 7.13 0.06
N LYS A 89 -6.86 6.17 0.99
CA LYS A 89 -8.00 5.84 1.86
C LYS A 89 -7.57 5.35 3.23
N ALA A 90 -8.37 5.63 4.25
CA ALA A 90 -8.16 5.14 5.61
C ALA A 90 -9.51 4.95 6.28
N GLU A 91 -9.64 3.89 7.06
CA GLU A 91 -10.84 3.64 7.84
C GLU A 91 -10.80 4.56 9.07
N PRO A 92 -11.80 5.45 9.26
CA PRO A 92 -11.72 6.49 10.27
C PRO A 92 -11.79 5.95 11.70
N ASN A 93 -12.32 4.73 11.88
CA ASN A 93 -12.59 4.14 13.18
C ASN A 93 -11.88 2.81 13.33
N VAL A 94 -11.29 2.61 14.51
CA VAL A 94 -10.86 1.29 14.96
C VAL A 94 -12.12 0.47 15.20
N SER A 95 -12.23 -0.68 14.55
CA SER A 95 -13.39 -1.56 14.72
C SER A 95 -12.96 -3.02 14.87
N LYS A 96 -13.89 -3.85 15.34
CA LYS A 96 -13.63 -5.28 15.54
C LYS A 96 -13.48 -5.97 14.20
N SER A 97 -14.25 -5.60 13.18
CA SER A 97 -14.13 -6.23 11.86
C SER A 97 -14.15 -5.12 10.80
N PRO A 98 -13.06 -4.35 10.65
CA PRO A 98 -13.03 -3.24 9.72
C PRO A 98 -13.09 -3.76 8.29
N THR A 99 -13.82 -3.00 7.47
CA THR A 99 -13.88 -3.21 6.03
C THR A 99 -13.57 -1.89 5.35
N ILE A 100 -12.73 -1.92 4.32
CA ILE A 100 -12.41 -0.73 3.53
C ILE A 100 -12.44 -1.08 2.04
N SER A 101 -13.29 -0.39 1.29
CA SER A 101 -13.36 -0.51 -0.17
C SER A 101 -12.44 0.52 -0.82
N SER A 102 -11.64 0.14 -1.80
CA SER A 102 -10.80 1.07 -2.57
C SER A 102 -11.65 2.04 -3.41
N GLY A 103 -12.84 1.62 -3.84
CA GLY A 103 -13.51 2.20 -5.01
C GLY A 103 -12.76 1.83 -6.31
N GLU A 104 -13.22 2.39 -7.43
CA GLU A 104 -12.56 2.21 -8.73
C GLU A 104 -11.13 2.75 -8.69
N LEU A 105 -10.17 1.90 -9.05
CA LEU A 105 -8.75 2.21 -8.99
C LEU A 105 -8.34 3.06 -10.18
N SER A 106 -7.55 4.08 -9.89
CA SER A 106 -7.06 5.01 -10.90
C SER A 106 -5.87 4.46 -11.69
N ALA A 107 -5.08 3.51 -11.16
CA ALA A 107 -3.85 3.04 -11.79
C ALA A 107 -3.71 1.52 -11.73
N THR A 108 -3.01 0.97 -12.72
CA THR A 108 -2.45 -0.38 -12.62
C THR A 108 -1.18 -0.32 -11.77
N GLY A 109 -1.03 -1.22 -10.81
CA GLY A 109 0.18 -1.29 -10.00
C GLY A 109 0.03 -2.09 -8.72
N LEU A 110 1.08 -1.99 -7.90
CA LEU A 110 1.17 -2.67 -6.62
C LEU A 110 0.64 -1.75 -5.52
N TYR A 111 -0.59 -1.99 -5.09
CA TYR A 111 -1.22 -1.28 -3.99
C TYR A 111 -0.76 -1.86 -2.67
N LYS A 112 -0.70 -1.02 -1.63
CA LYS A 112 -0.29 -1.45 -0.28
C LYS A 112 -1.44 -1.27 0.71
N ILE A 113 -1.63 -2.30 1.53
CA ILE A 113 -2.63 -2.36 2.59
C ILE A 113 -1.86 -2.38 3.91
N GLN A 114 -2.09 -1.38 4.75
CA GLN A 114 -1.60 -1.37 6.11
C GLN A 114 -2.72 -1.82 7.05
N VAL A 115 -2.42 -2.81 7.87
CA VAL A 115 -3.29 -3.34 8.92
C VAL A 115 -2.61 -3.06 10.25
N SER A 116 -3.25 -2.32 11.16
CA SER A 116 -2.65 -1.97 12.44
C SER A 116 -3.55 -2.36 13.60
N ASN A 117 -3.00 -2.90 14.68
CA ASN A 117 -3.79 -3.13 15.89
C ASN A 117 -3.96 -1.85 16.71
N SER A 118 -5.16 -1.72 17.28
CA SER A 118 -5.52 -0.67 18.22
C SER A 118 -6.60 -1.18 19.19
N SER A 119 -6.95 -0.38 20.19
CA SER A 119 -7.91 -0.74 21.23
C SER A 119 -9.29 -0.28 20.78
N LEU A 120 -10.29 -1.17 20.83
CA LEU A 120 -11.69 -0.84 20.51
C LEU A 120 -12.29 0.24 21.43
N GLN A 121 -11.68 0.52 22.59
CA GLN A 121 -12.21 1.44 23.60
C GLN A 121 -11.80 2.92 23.39
N THR A 122 -11.33 3.31 22.21
CA THR A 122 -10.76 4.67 21.97
C THR A 122 -11.73 5.74 21.46
N TRP A 123 -13.04 5.46 21.27
CA TRP A 123 -14.00 6.52 20.87
C TRP A 123 -14.68 7.27 22.04
N SER A 124 -14.34 7.01 23.30
CA SER A 124 -14.69 8.00 24.33
C SER A 124 -13.76 9.20 24.15
N ARG A 125 -14.32 10.27 23.57
CA ARG A 125 -13.66 11.48 23.07
C ARG A 125 -12.87 12.30 24.10
N TYR A 126 -12.48 11.74 25.26
CA TYR A 126 -11.93 12.53 26.35
C TYR A 126 -10.77 11.96 27.18
N GLN A 127 -10.40 10.67 27.15
CA GLN A 127 -9.18 10.25 27.86
C GLN A 127 -8.54 9.00 27.21
N PRO A 128 -7.28 9.08 26.73
CA PRO A 128 -6.49 7.87 26.55
C PRO A 128 -6.29 7.25 27.94
N SER A 129 -7.01 6.17 28.24
CA SER A 129 -6.75 5.43 29.47
C SER A 129 -5.38 4.75 29.33
N PRO A 130 -4.43 4.99 30.27
CA PRO A 130 -3.08 4.40 30.21
C PRO A 130 -3.07 2.87 30.39
N ASN A 131 -4.24 2.25 30.61
CA ASN A 131 -4.41 0.80 30.78
C ASN A 131 -5.04 0.12 29.55
N GLN A 132 -5.14 0.80 28.41
CA GLN A 132 -5.67 0.18 27.19
C GLN A 132 -4.61 -0.71 26.53
N SER A 133 -4.66 -2.00 26.84
CA SER A 133 -3.84 -3.00 26.18
C SER A 133 -4.30 -3.16 24.74
N THR A 134 -3.60 -2.48 23.84
CA THR A 134 -3.48 -2.87 22.44
C THR A 134 -2.64 -4.14 22.43
N GLY A 135 -3.27 -5.27 22.74
CA GLY A 135 -2.57 -6.53 22.95
C GLY A 135 -2.06 -7.14 21.64
N PRO A 136 -1.12 -8.09 21.72
CA PRO A 136 -0.89 -9.02 20.63
C PRO A 136 -2.20 -9.76 20.28
N GLY A 137 -2.29 -10.24 19.05
CA GLY A 137 -3.44 -11.03 18.65
C GLY A 137 -3.41 -11.42 17.18
N PHE A 138 -4.17 -12.46 16.88
CA PHE A 138 -4.29 -13.01 15.53
C PHE A 138 -5.41 -12.32 14.77
N TYR A 139 -5.33 -12.34 13.45
CA TYR A 139 -6.41 -11.90 12.58
C TYR A 139 -6.39 -12.67 11.27
N THR A 140 -7.53 -12.71 10.60
CA THR A 140 -7.64 -13.14 9.21
C THR A 140 -7.85 -11.92 8.34
N LEU A 141 -7.10 -11.80 7.25
CA LEU A 141 -7.33 -10.79 6.22
C LEU A 141 -7.76 -11.49 4.94
N VAL A 142 -8.77 -10.94 4.27
CA VAL A 142 -9.19 -11.39 2.95
C VAL A 142 -9.53 -10.18 2.08
N VAL A 143 -9.22 -10.27 0.78
CA VAL A 143 -9.49 -9.21 -0.17
C VAL A 143 -10.50 -9.70 -1.20
N LYS A 144 -11.66 -9.07 -1.24
CA LYS A 144 -12.63 -9.22 -2.33
C LYS A 144 -12.22 -8.30 -3.48
N CYS A 145 -12.25 -8.79 -4.71
CA CYS A 145 -11.90 -7.98 -5.88
C CYS A 145 -13.07 -7.93 -6.85
N THR A 146 -13.28 -6.77 -7.47
CA THR A 146 -14.17 -6.59 -8.61
C THR A 146 -13.32 -6.11 -9.78
N LEU A 147 -13.22 -6.93 -10.82
CA LEU A 147 -12.43 -6.63 -12.00
C LEU A 147 -13.19 -5.66 -12.91
N SER A 148 -12.45 -4.94 -13.75
CA SER A 148 -12.97 -3.98 -14.73
C SER A 148 -13.97 -4.57 -15.73
N ASN A 149 -13.97 -5.88 -15.93
CA ASN A 149 -14.97 -6.59 -16.74
C ASN A 149 -16.27 -6.91 -15.98
N GLY A 150 -16.35 -6.57 -14.70
CA GLY A 150 -17.48 -6.82 -13.81
C GLY A 150 -17.40 -8.13 -13.02
N ASP A 151 -16.39 -8.97 -13.24
CA ASP A 151 -16.23 -10.21 -12.50
C ASP A 151 -15.88 -9.93 -11.03
N VAL A 152 -16.48 -10.70 -10.12
CA VAL A 152 -16.29 -10.56 -8.68
C VAL A 152 -15.62 -11.81 -8.13
N ILE A 153 -14.47 -11.63 -7.49
CA ILE A 153 -13.75 -12.68 -6.77
C ILE A 153 -14.11 -12.57 -5.29
N GLU A 154 -14.97 -13.47 -4.83
CA GLU A 154 -15.46 -13.49 -3.45
C GLU A 154 -14.46 -14.14 -2.47
N PRO A 155 -14.48 -13.74 -1.17
CA PRO A 155 -13.74 -14.41 -0.11
C PRO A 155 -14.01 -15.92 -0.07
N GLY A 156 -12.96 -16.73 -0.02
CA GLY A 156 -13.06 -18.19 0.04
C GLY A 156 -13.36 -18.88 -1.29
N ALA A 157 -13.34 -18.16 -2.42
CA ALA A 157 -13.38 -18.77 -3.74
C ALA A 157 -12.19 -19.73 -3.93
N THR A 158 -12.48 -21.01 -4.19
CA THR A 158 -11.50 -22.08 -4.37
C THR A 158 -11.14 -22.34 -5.84
N ASP A 159 -11.78 -21.62 -6.77
CA ASP A 159 -11.64 -21.86 -8.21
C ASP A 159 -10.32 -21.33 -8.79
N GLY A 160 -9.62 -20.45 -8.08
CA GLY A 160 -8.29 -19.98 -8.50
C GLY A 160 -8.25 -19.36 -9.90
N GLN A 161 -9.42 -18.94 -10.42
CA GLN A 161 -9.53 -18.23 -11.69
C GLN A 161 -9.55 -16.74 -11.36
N THR A 162 -8.55 -15.93 -11.69
CA THR A 162 -7.47 -16.06 -12.68
C THR A 162 -6.17 -15.65 -11.96
N PRO A 163 -5.01 -16.29 -12.20
CA PRO A 163 -3.74 -15.68 -11.80
C PRO A 163 -3.73 -14.27 -12.38
N LEU A 164 -3.52 -13.25 -11.56
CA LEU A 164 -2.94 -12.00 -12.06
C LEU A 164 -1.73 -12.43 -12.92
N PRO A 165 -1.59 -11.96 -14.16
CA PRO A 165 -0.49 -12.37 -15.02
C PRO A 165 0.80 -12.26 -14.21
N ASN A 166 1.46 -13.41 -14.02
CA ASN A 166 2.67 -13.55 -13.24
C ASN A 166 3.69 -12.50 -13.71
N PRO A 167 4.21 -11.60 -12.85
CA PRO A 167 5.12 -10.53 -13.28
C PRO A 167 6.50 -11.03 -13.72
N SER A 168 6.74 -12.35 -13.74
CA SER A 168 8.04 -12.94 -14.00
C SER A 168 8.35 -13.32 -15.45
N ASN A 169 7.55 -12.96 -16.45
CA ASN A 169 7.95 -13.09 -17.86
C ASN A 169 7.79 -11.76 -18.58
N ALA A 170 8.87 -10.99 -18.56
CA ALA A 170 9.13 -9.78 -19.33
C ALA A 170 7.98 -8.77 -19.35
N LEU A 171 8.17 -7.64 -18.64
CA LEU A 171 7.61 -6.39 -19.12
C LEU A 171 7.83 -6.34 -20.65
N PRO A 172 6.80 -6.25 -21.49
CA PRO A 172 6.99 -5.36 -22.61
C PRO A 172 7.26 -4.01 -21.93
N THR A 173 8.49 -3.52 -22.05
CA THR A 173 8.74 -2.08 -22.01
C THR A 173 7.91 -1.50 -23.15
N VAL A 174 6.59 -1.42 -22.95
CA VAL A 174 5.78 -0.51 -23.73
C VAL A 174 6.22 0.82 -23.17
N ASN A 175 7.18 1.40 -23.88
CA ASN A 175 7.44 2.81 -23.85
C ASN A 175 6.16 3.48 -24.38
N VAL A 176 5.05 3.39 -23.62
CA VAL A 176 3.90 4.26 -23.78
C VAL A 176 4.34 5.58 -23.17
N THR A 177 5.26 6.24 -23.86
CA THR A 177 5.04 7.66 -24.06
C THR A 177 3.67 7.72 -24.71
N PRO A 178 2.61 8.23 -24.05
CA PRO A 178 1.34 8.44 -24.72
C PRO A 178 1.67 9.32 -25.91
N SER A 179 1.64 8.78 -27.12
CA SER A 179 2.23 9.41 -28.31
C SER A 179 1.49 10.68 -28.75
N PHE A 180 0.55 11.15 -27.94
CA PHE A 180 -0.32 12.29 -28.16
C PHE A 180 -0.17 13.38 -27.09
N LEU A 181 0.52 13.12 -25.97
CA LEU A 181 0.78 14.12 -24.94
C LEU A 181 2.21 14.65 -25.07
N GLU A 182 2.32 15.93 -25.36
CA GLU A 182 3.59 16.65 -25.48
C GLU A 182 3.87 17.43 -24.21
N ILE A 183 5.10 17.31 -23.68
CA ILE A 183 5.55 18.11 -22.55
C ILE A 183 5.58 19.58 -22.97
N GLY A 184 4.95 20.44 -22.17
CA GLY A 184 4.81 21.87 -22.42
C GLY A 184 3.54 22.27 -23.17
N ALA A 185 2.78 21.31 -23.72
CA ALA A 185 1.54 21.59 -24.45
C ALA A 185 0.32 21.67 -23.52
N ASN A 186 -0.69 22.41 -23.97
CA ASN A 186 -1.97 22.60 -23.28
C ASN A 186 -3.03 21.64 -23.82
N TYR A 187 -3.80 21.06 -22.91
CA TYR A 187 -4.86 20.12 -23.24
C TYR A 187 -6.11 20.40 -22.43
N GLN A 188 -7.26 20.16 -23.06
CA GLN A 188 -8.52 19.96 -22.38
C GLN A 188 -8.68 18.46 -22.11
N ILE A 189 -8.76 18.11 -20.84
CA ILE A 189 -8.84 16.74 -20.35
C ILE A 189 -10.19 16.52 -19.71
N THR A 190 -10.92 15.54 -20.22
CA THR A 190 -12.18 15.09 -19.64
C THR A 190 -11.92 13.88 -18.76
N THR A 191 -12.32 13.97 -17.50
CA THR A 191 -12.36 12.85 -16.56
C THR A 191 -13.80 12.63 -16.11
N TYR A 192 -14.04 11.61 -15.28
CA TYR A 192 -15.35 11.42 -14.64
C TYR A 192 -15.79 12.57 -13.73
N SER A 193 -14.87 13.38 -13.22
CA SER A 193 -15.17 14.51 -12.33
C SER A 193 -15.38 15.84 -13.07
N GLY A 194 -15.12 15.90 -14.38
CA GLY A 194 -15.36 17.07 -15.21
C GLY A 194 -14.28 17.30 -16.26
N ASN A 195 -14.29 18.51 -16.82
CA ASN A 195 -13.33 18.96 -17.81
C ASN A 195 -12.31 19.90 -17.18
N PHE A 196 -11.03 19.68 -17.47
CA PHE A 196 -9.91 20.44 -16.93
C PHE A 196 -9.01 20.93 -18.05
N PHE A 197 -8.49 22.14 -17.93
CA PHE A 197 -7.44 22.65 -18.81
C PHE A 197 -6.10 22.47 -18.09
N VAL A 198 -5.18 21.75 -18.71
CA VAL A 198 -3.88 21.46 -18.11
C VAL A 198 -2.74 21.68 -19.07
N THR A 199 -1.57 22.04 -18.53
CA THR A 199 -0.29 21.98 -19.25
C THR A 199 0.47 20.76 -18.78
N ILE A 200 0.95 19.90 -19.69
CA ILE A 200 1.77 18.75 -19.29
C ILE A 200 3.18 19.22 -18.93
N ILE A 201 3.67 18.86 -17.74
CA ILE A 201 5.02 19.21 -17.27
C ILE A 201 5.95 18.01 -17.42
N GLU A 202 5.48 16.82 -17.07
CA GLU A 202 6.27 15.59 -17.06
C GLU A 202 5.32 14.39 -17.22
N ILE A 203 5.77 13.33 -17.88
CA ILE A 203 5.02 12.08 -18.02
C ILE A 203 5.88 10.95 -17.47
N GLU A 204 5.34 10.20 -16.52
CA GLU A 204 5.98 9.02 -15.95
C GLU A 204 5.53 7.74 -16.68
N ASN A 205 6.42 6.75 -16.76
CA ASN A 205 6.16 5.47 -17.41
C ASN A 205 5.12 4.59 -16.68
N ASN A 206 4.61 5.04 -15.54
CA ASN A 206 3.59 4.35 -14.73
C ASN A 206 2.15 4.87 -14.99
N GLY A 207 1.96 5.73 -16.01
CA GLY A 207 0.66 6.28 -16.38
C GLY A 207 0.26 7.54 -15.61
N TRP A 208 1.17 8.13 -14.83
CA TRP A 208 0.97 9.45 -14.23
C TRP A 208 1.62 10.55 -15.07
N ALA A 209 0.97 11.70 -15.13
CA ALA A 209 1.52 12.91 -15.69
C ALA A 209 1.51 14.02 -14.65
N LYS A 210 2.62 14.72 -14.49
CA LYS A 210 2.68 15.97 -13.75
C LYS A 210 2.11 17.07 -14.63
N VAL A 211 1.16 17.83 -14.10
CA VAL A 211 0.45 18.84 -14.87
C VAL A 211 0.38 20.17 -14.13
N ASN A 212 0.31 21.27 -14.87
CA ASN A 212 -0.10 22.56 -14.34
C ASN A 212 -1.61 22.70 -14.55
N LEU A 213 -2.37 22.85 -13.47
CA LEU A 213 -3.80 23.09 -13.46
C LEU A 213 -4.06 24.40 -12.72
N ASN A 214 -4.50 25.44 -13.43
CA ASN A 214 -4.78 26.77 -12.86
C ASN A 214 -3.63 27.31 -11.98
N ASP A 215 -2.41 27.37 -12.53
CA ASP A 215 -1.18 27.79 -11.84
C ASP A 215 -0.73 26.92 -10.65
N THR A 216 -1.36 25.76 -10.46
CA THR A 216 -0.99 24.79 -9.43
C THR A 216 -0.44 23.52 -10.06
N THR A 217 0.71 23.05 -9.57
CA THR A 217 1.25 21.76 -9.96
C THR A 217 0.44 20.62 -9.33
N ALA A 218 -0.10 19.74 -10.16
CA ALA A 218 -0.87 18.57 -9.76
C ALA A 218 -0.34 17.30 -10.47
N TRP A 219 -0.85 16.15 -10.04
CA TRP A 219 -0.61 14.87 -10.69
C TRP A 219 -1.92 14.39 -11.29
N LEU A 220 -1.90 14.16 -12.60
CA LEU A 220 -2.99 13.59 -13.36
C LEU A 220 -2.69 12.12 -13.61
N ASN A 221 -3.67 11.27 -13.32
CA ASN A 221 -3.60 9.88 -13.73
C ASN A 221 -4.20 9.72 -15.13
N LEU A 222 -3.38 9.29 -16.09
CA LEU A 222 -3.78 9.20 -17.49
C LEU A 222 -4.84 8.11 -17.74
N ASN A 223 -5.02 7.14 -16.83
CA ASN A 223 -6.08 6.14 -16.95
C ASN A 223 -7.46 6.66 -16.50
N GLN A 224 -7.52 7.81 -15.80
CA GLN A 224 -8.77 8.48 -15.46
C GLN A 224 -9.24 9.46 -16.54
N VAL A 225 -8.47 9.56 -17.62
CA VAL A 225 -8.74 10.46 -18.72
C VAL A 225 -9.59 9.74 -19.75
N LEU A 226 -10.81 10.25 -19.94
CA LEU A 226 -11.76 9.76 -20.93
C LEU A 226 -11.44 10.32 -22.33
N PHE A 227 -11.13 11.61 -22.39
CA PHE A 227 -10.80 12.31 -23.62
C PHE A 227 -9.70 13.33 -23.38
N VAL A 228 -8.82 13.47 -24.37
CA VAL A 228 -7.83 14.53 -24.45
C VAL A 228 -8.03 15.27 -25.75
N THR A 229 -8.19 16.59 -25.65
CA THR A 229 -8.29 17.47 -26.82
C THR A 229 -7.15 18.49 -26.73
N PRO A 230 -6.27 18.62 -27.74
CA PRO A 230 -5.29 19.68 -27.80
C PRO A 230 -5.98 21.05 -27.76
N VAL A 231 -5.38 22.00 -27.05
CA VAL A 231 -5.84 23.39 -27.02
C VAL A 231 -4.74 24.23 -27.66
N GLU A 232 -5.03 24.78 -28.84
CA GLU A 232 -4.15 25.72 -29.55
C GLU A 232 -3.90 27.00 -28.75
#